data_AF-A0A966PYT8-F1
#
_entry.id   AF-A0A966PYT8-F1
#
_cell.length_a   1.000
_cell.length_b   1.000
_cell.length_c   1.000
_cell.angle_alpha   90.00
_cell.angle_beta   90.00
_cell.angle_gamma   90.00
#
_symmetry.space_group_name_H-M   'P 1'
#
loop_
_entity.id
_entity.type
_entity.pdbx_description
1 polymer ?
#
loop_
_entity_poly.entity_id
_entity_poly.type
_entity_poly.pdbx_seq_one_letter_code
_entity_poly.pdbx_strand_id
1 'polypeptide(L)' 'MVSLALFFSAFLIVMFGILGFVFGWFGREYFENSTHKNRLSDHPELFDDNGNPINSELYSVRFMFDEDEEEV' A
#
# COMPACT_ATOMS: atom_id res chain seq x y z
N MET A 1 13.01 -47.04 3.07
CA MET A 1 13.70 -45.72 2.97
C MET A 1 12.98 -44.79 1.99
N VAL A 2 12.62 -45.22 0.77
CA VAL A 2 11.96 -44.37 -0.24
C VAL A 2 10.58 -43.80 0.20
N SER A 3 9.73 -44.60 0.85
CA SER A 3 8.40 -44.14 1.31
C SER A 3 8.48 -42.93 2.27
N LEU A 4 9.44 -42.95 3.20
CA LEU A 4 9.65 -41.85 4.13
C LEU A 4 10.11 -40.57 3.42
N ALA A 5 11.01 -40.71 2.44
CA ALA A 5 11.48 -39.58 1.63
C ALA A 5 10.36 -38.96 0.77
N LEU A 6 9.47 -39.78 0.21
CA LEU A 6 8.31 -39.31 -0.55
C LEU A 6 7.31 -38.58 0.34
N PHE A 7 7.07 -39.09 1.55
CA PHE A 7 6.17 -38.44 2.49
C PHE A 7 6.68 -37.04 2.90
N PHE A 8 7.95 -36.94 3.30
CA PHE A 8 8.51 -35.65 3.70
C PHE A 8 8.62 -34.66 2.54
N SER A 9 9.01 -35.10 1.35
CA SER A 9 9.08 -34.20 0.19
C SER A 9 7.70 -33.67 -0.21
N ALA A 10 6.69 -34.53 -0.30
CA ALA A 10 5.32 -34.11 -0.60
C ALA A 10 4.75 -33.19 0.48
N PHE A 11 4.97 -33.52 1.76
CA PHE A 11 4.53 -32.70 2.88
C PHE A 11 5.17 -31.31 2.87
N LEU A 12 6.48 -31.23 2.65
CA LEU A 12 7.18 -29.94 2.58
C LEU A 12 6.72 -29.09 1.41
N ILE A 13 6.48 -29.67 0.22
CA ILE A 13 5.96 -28.93 -0.93
C ILE A 13 4.61 -28.28 -0.59
N VAL A 14 3.70 -29.02 0.03
CA VAL A 14 2.38 -28.49 0.43
C VAL A 14 2.54 -27.42 1.51
N MET A 15 3.39 -27.67 2.51
CA MET A 15 3.61 -26.73 3.62
C MET A 15 4.20 -25.40 3.12
N PHE A 16 5.23 -25.45 2.27
CA PHE A 16 5.82 -24.26 1.66
C PHE A 16 4.88 -23.59 0.66
N GLY A 17 4.00 -24.34 -0.02
CA GLY A 17 2.96 -23.75 -0.87
C GLY A 17 1.98 -22.88 -0.07
N ILE A 18 1.52 -23.36 1.08
CA ILE A 18 0.63 -22.61 1.97
C ILE A 18 1.36 -21.39 2.54
N LEU A 19 2.58 -21.57 3.06
CA LEU A 19 3.38 -20.46 3.57
C LEU A 19 3.62 -19.41 2.48
N GLY A 20 4.06 -19.84 1.29
CA GLY A 20 4.30 -18.95 0.15
C GLY A 20 3.06 -18.15 -0.24
N PHE A 21 1.89 -18.77 -0.21
CA PHE A 21 0.63 -18.07 -0.47
C PHE A 21 0.32 -17.01 0.60
N VAL A 22 0.44 -17.35 1.88
CA VAL A 22 0.20 -16.42 2.98
C VAL A 22 1.20 -15.26 2.97
N PHE A 23 2.49 -15.56 2.83
CA PHE A 23 3.55 -14.55 2.73
C PHE A 23 3.40 -13.69 1.47
N GLY A 24 3.02 -14.27 0.34
CA GLY A 24 2.75 -13.52 -0.89
C GLY A 24 1.58 -12.56 -0.74
N TRP A 25 0.48 -13.02 -0.14
CA TRP A 25 -0.67 -12.18 0.16
C TRP A 25 -0.31 -11.04 1.12
N PHE A 26 0.42 -11.35 2.19
CA PHE A 26 0.86 -10.36 3.18
C PHE A 26 1.86 -9.35 2.57
N GLY A 27 2.78 -9.82 1.72
CA GLY A 27 3.72 -8.98 1.00
C GLY A 27 3.03 -8.02 0.02
N ARG A 28 2.00 -8.49 -0.69
CA ARG A 28 1.16 -7.64 -1.55
C ARG A 28 0.53 -6.51 -0.74
N GLU A 29 -0.11 -6.84 0.38
CA GLU A 29 -0.77 -5.86 1.26
C GLU A 29 0.24 -4.85 1.82
N TYR A 30 1.41 -5.32 2.26
CA TYR A 30 2.47 -4.46 2.77
C TYR A 30 3.02 -3.50 1.72
N PHE A 31 3.28 -4.00 0.51
CA PHE A 31 3.74 -3.18 -0.61
C PHE A 31 2.68 -2.17 -1.03
N GLU A 32 1.43 -2.63 -1.16
CA GLU A 32 0.30 -1.77 -1.55
C GLU A 32 0.09 -0.63 -0.54
N ASN A 33 0.06 -0.93 0.76
CA ASN A 33 -0.04 0.10 1.80
C ASN A 33 1.17 1.06 1.82
N SER A 34 2.37 0.57 1.49
CA SER A 34 3.57 1.42 1.44
C SER A 34 3.59 2.31 0.20
N THR A 35 3.17 1.79 -0.96
CA THR A 35 3.12 2.55 -2.21
C THR A 35 1.96 3.54 -2.25
N HIS A 36 0.76 3.19 -1.74
CA HIS A 36 -0.37 4.11 -1.69
C HIS A 36 -0.07 5.37 -0.87
N LYS A 37 0.63 5.22 0.28
CA LYS A 37 1.09 6.37 1.08
C LYS A 37 1.98 7.33 0.30
N ASN A 38 2.82 6.80 -0.59
CA ASN A 38 3.70 7.62 -1.43
C ASN A 38 2.95 8.25 -2.62
N ARG A 39 1.88 7.61 -3.11
CA ARG A 39 1.07 8.12 -4.23
C ARG A 39 0.13 9.26 -3.86
N LEU A 40 -0.31 9.36 -2.59
CA LEU A 40 -1.05 10.54 -2.12
C LEU A 40 -0.21 11.82 -2.21
N SER A 41 1.12 11.70 -2.23
CA SER A 41 2.06 12.82 -2.36
C SER A 41 2.37 13.20 -3.81
N ASP A 42 1.69 12.68 -4.84
CA ASP A 42 1.98 13.06 -6.23
C ASP A 42 1.45 14.46 -6.62
N HIS A 43 0.69 15.12 -5.74
CA HIS A 43 0.20 16.48 -5.97
C HIS A 43 1.11 17.54 -5.31
N PRO A 44 1.49 18.62 -6.03
CA PRO A 44 2.39 19.66 -5.51
C PRO A 44 1.84 20.42 -4.30
N GLU A 45 0.53 20.38 -4.06
CA GLU A 45 -0.13 20.96 -2.87
C GLU A 45 0.13 20.19 -1.58
N LEU A 46 0.61 18.93 -1.68
CA LEU A 46 0.81 18.05 -0.53
C LEU A 46 2.26 18.06 -0.01
N PHE A 47 3.07 19.02 -0.46
CA PHE A 47 4.45 19.24 -0.02
C PHE A 47 4.57 20.53 0.80
N ASP A 48 5.41 20.51 1.82
CA ASP A 48 5.79 21.72 2.55
C ASP A 48 6.77 22.59 1.73
N ASP A 49 7.04 23.81 2.20
CA ASP A 49 8.01 24.74 1.57
C ASP A 49 9.43 24.18 1.46
N ASN A 50 9.73 23.08 2.17
CA ASN A 50 11.00 22.37 2.18
C ASN A 50 11.01 21.13 1.27
N GLY A 51 9.90 20.85 0.56
CA GLY A 51 9.76 19.73 -0.36
C GLY A 51 9.50 18.37 0.31
N ASN A 52 9.07 18.35 1.57
CA ASN A 52 8.71 17.11 2.27
C ASN A 52 7.20 16.81 2.14
N PRO A 53 6.82 15.53 2.00
CA PRO A 53 5.41 15.13 1.93
C PRO A 53 4.69 15.38 3.27
N ILE A 54 3.63 16.19 3.23
CA ILE A 54 2.80 16.52 4.39
C ILE A 54 2.00 15.26 4.79
N ASN A 55 2.40 14.61 5.89
CA ASN A 55 1.79 13.38 6.42
C ASN A 55 0.54 13.63 7.28
N SER A 56 -0.31 14.61 6.94
CA SER A 56 -1.57 14.83 7.65
C SER A 56 -2.67 13.92 7.09
N GLU A 57 -3.44 13.28 7.98
CA GLU A 57 -4.66 12.57 7.60
C GLU A 57 -5.72 13.61 7.17
N LEU A 58 -5.90 13.79 5.86
CA LEU A 58 -6.94 14.66 5.29
C LEU A 58 -8.33 14.08 5.59
N TYR A 59 -9.02 14.61 6.62
CA TYR A 59 -10.36 14.14 7.01
C TYR A 59 -11.47 14.61 6.05
N SER A 60 -11.32 15.78 5.42
CA SER A 60 -12.22 16.27 4.37
C SER A 60 -11.62 17.48 3.64
N VAL A 61 -11.75 17.53 2.31
CA VAL A 61 -11.45 18.73 1.49
C VAL A 61 -12.77 19.46 1.23
N ARG A 62 -12.84 20.74 1.58
CA ARG A 62 -13.95 21.64 1.21
C ARG A 62 -13.44 22.61 0.18
N PHE A 63 -13.98 22.53 -1.04
CA PHE A 63 -13.79 23.57 -2.05
C PHE A 63 -14.68 24.75 -1.68
N MET A 64 -14.06 25.86 -1.31
CA MET A 64 -14.74 27.15 -1.21
C MET A 64 -14.57 27.79 -2.58
N PHE A 65 -15.68 28.06 -3.26
CA PHE A 65 -15.65 28.94 -4.42
C PHE A 65 -15.63 30.36 -3.84
N ASP A 66 -14.59 31.14 -4.16
CA ASP A 66 -14.58 32.56 -3.79
C ASP A 66 -15.76 33.23 -4.51
N GLU A 67 -16.69 33.79 -3.75
CA GLU A 67 -17.83 34.59 -4.24
C GLU A 67 -17.37 35.99 -4.72
N ASP A 68 -16.19 36.08 -5.34
CA ASP A 68 -15.56 37.35 -5.76
C ASP A 68 -15.40 37.43 -7.30
N GLU A 69 -16.28 36.78 -8.07
CA GLU A 69 -16.39 36.94 -9.54
C GLU A 69 -17.77 37.45 -10.00
N GLU A 70 -18.45 38.28 -9.19
CA GLU A 70 -19.60 39.10 -9.67
C GLU A 70 -19.52 40.55 -9.18
N GLU A 71 -18.48 41.28 -9.63
CA GLU A 71 -18.55 42.74 -9.77
C GLU A 71 -18.33 43.11 -11.25
N VAL A 72 -19.40 43.00 -12.05
CA VAL A 72 -19.54 43.58 -13.40
C VAL A 72 -20.88 44.28 -13.58
#